data_AF-A0A6V8LRW6-F1
#
_entry.id   AF-A0A6V8LRW6-F1
#
_cell.length_a   1.000
_cell.length_b   1.000
_cell.length_c   1.000
_cell.angle_alpha   90.00
_cell.angle_beta   90.00
_cell.angle_gamma   90.00
#
_symmetry.space_group_name_H-M   'P 1'
#
loop_
_entity.id
_entity.type
_entity.pdbx_description
1 polymer ?
#
loop_
_entity_poly.entity_id
_entity_poly.type
_entity_poly.pdbx_seq_one_letter_code
_entity_poly.pdbx_strand_id
1 'polypeptide(L)'
;MKGVWDGLDKERIGRAAVTAFDSDEYLELLARLNNAESLADIEAARESLKDVMALWRQECPEYAFMVDCLYLFSERMALRLDRGAP
;
A
#
# COMPACT_ATOMS: atom_id res chain seq x y z
N MET A 1 -21.63 19.88 11.33
CA MET A 1 -20.73 18.71 11.38
C MET A 1 -19.74 18.85 10.25
N LYS A 2 -18.43 18.97 10.53
CA LYS A 2 -17.42 18.76 9.48
C LYS A 2 -17.45 17.28 9.12
N GLY A 3 -17.68 16.95 7.85
CA GLY A 3 -17.53 15.58 7.37
C GLY A 3 -16.08 15.13 7.51
N VAL A 4 -15.85 13.84 7.74
CA VAL A 4 -14.50 13.26 7.86
C VAL A 4 -13.66 13.42 6.59
N TRP A 5 -14.27 13.85 5.48
CA TRP A 5 -13.64 14.09 4.18
C TRP A 5 -13.59 15.57 3.78
N ASP A 6 -13.95 16.49 4.67
CA ASP A 6 -13.94 17.92 4.37
C ASP A 6 -12.51 18.42 4.18
N GLY A 7 -12.24 19.07 3.04
CA GLY A 7 -10.90 19.58 2.69
C GLY A 7 -10.01 18.58 1.94
N LEU A 8 -10.49 17.36 1.68
CA LEU A 8 -9.79 16.39 0.84
C LEU A 8 -10.25 16.46 -0.62
N ASP A 9 -9.30 16.25 -1.54
CA ASP A 9 -9.59 16.07 -2.97
C ASP A 9 -10.13 14.66 -3.22
N LYS A 10 -11.45 14.51 -3.01
CA LYS A 10 -12.16 13.23 -3.12
C LYS A 10 -12.08 12.62 -4.52
N GLU A 11 -12.05 13.46 -5.56
CA GLU A 11 -11.97 12.96 -6.93
C GLU A 11 -10.61 12.32 -7.18
N ARG A 12 -9.52 13.03 -6.83
CA ARG A 12 -8.17 12.50 -6.97
C ARG A 12 -7.98 11.23 -6.15
N ILE A 13 -8.41 11.23 -4.89
CA ILE A 13 -8.31 10.07 -4.00
C ILE A 13 -9.11 8.89 -4.56
N GLY A 14 -10.33 9.14 -5.05
CA GLY A 14 -11.18 8.11 -5.64
C GLY A 14 -10.54 7.46 -6.88
N ARG A 15 -10.00 8.27 -7.80
CA ARG A 15 -9.30 7.76 -8.98
C ARG A 15 -8.07 6.94 -8.61
N ALA A 16 -7.25 7.44 -7.68
CA ALA A 16 -6.08 6.71 -7.21
C ALA A 16 -6.43 5.33 -6.61
N ALA A 17 -7.49 5.28 -5.80
CA ALA A 17 -7.96 4.04 -5.20
C ALA A 17 -8.44 3.04 -6.25
N VAL A 18 -9.20 3.50 -7.25
CA VAL A 18 -9.64 2.64 -8.37
C VAL A 18 -8.44 2.14 -9.16
N THR A 19 -7.47 3.00 -9.50
CA THR A 19 -6.23 2.59 -10.18
C THR A 19 -5.47 1.52 -9.41
N ALA A 20 -5.41 1.61 -8.07
CA ALA A 20 -4.80 0.58 -7.25
C ALA A 20 -5.60 -0.73 -7.21
N PHE A 21 -6.93 -0.67 -7.30
CA PHE A 21 -7.77 -1.86 -7.35
C PHE A 21 -7.81 -2.53 -8.72
N ASP A 22 -7.48 -1.81 -9.78
CA ASP A 22 -7.34 -2.36 -11.14
C ASP A 22 -5.91 -2.84 -11.43
N SER A 23 -4.94 -2.62 -10.54
CA SER A 23 -3.55 -3.06 -10.70
C SER A 23 -3.32 -4.43 -10.05
N ASP A 24 -3.04 -5.43 -10.88
CA ASP A 24 -2.71 -6.78 -10.43
C ASP A 24 -1.47 -6.77 -9.52
N GLU A 25 -0.41 -6.03 -9.90
CA GLU A 25 0.81 -5.96 -9.09
C GLU A 25 0.56 -5.37 -7.70
N TYR A 26 -0.30 -4.35 -7.61
CA TYR A 26 -0.69 -3.77 -6.32
C TYR A 26 -1.46 -4.78 -5.47
N LEU A 27 -2.45 -5.47 -6.06
CA LEU A 27 -3.28 -6.45 -5.35
C LEU A 27 -2.47 -7.68 -4.90
N GLU A 28 -1.53 -8.16 -5.72
CA GLU A 28 -0.63 -9.25 -5.38
C GLU A 28 0.29 -8.87 -4.21
N LEU A 29 0.87 -7.66 -4.22
CA LEU A 29 1.68 -7.17 -3.11
C LEU A 29 0.86 -7.02 -1.83
N LEU A 30 -0.36 -6.51 -1.93
CA LEU A 30 -1.29 -6.43 -0.81
C LEU A 30 -1.58 -7.82 -0.22
N ALA A 31 -1.86 -8.80 -1.08
CA ALA A 31 -2.11 -10.17 -0.64
C ALA A 31 -0.88 -10.80 0.04
N ARG A 32 0.32 -10.62 -0.53
CA ARG A 32 1.57 -11.10 0.06
C ARG A 32 1.82 -10.49 1.44
N LEU A 33 1.63 -9.18 1.59
CA LEU A 33 1.82 -8.48 2.86
C LEU A 33 0.77 -8.88 3.90
N ASN A 34 -0.49 -9.05 3.49
CA ASN A 34 -1.58 -9.38 4.41
C ASN A 34 -1.50 -10.83 4.92
N ASN A 35 -0.97 -11.75 4.12
CA ASN A 35 -0.81 -13.16 4.45
C ASN A 35 0.63 -13.54 4.86
N ALA A 36 1.48 -12.56 5.13
CA ALA A 36 2.84 -12.82 5.60
C ALA A 36 2.81 -13.52 6.97
N GLU A 37 3.55 -14.63 7.09
CA GLU A 37 3.63 -15.42 8.33
C GLU A 37 4.89 -15.10 9.13
N SER A 38 5.85 -14.40 8.51
CA SER A 38 7.13 -14.04 9.12
C SER A 38 7.60 -12.65 8.70
N LEU A 39 8.56 -12.10 9.47
CA LEU A 39 9.23 -10.85 9.09
C LEU A 39 9.99 -10.99 7.76
N ALA A 40 10.52 -12.18 7.46
CA ALA A 40 11.20 -12.45 6.20
C ALA A 40 10.24 -12.34 5.00
N ASP A 41 8.98 -12.78 5.15
CA ASP A 41 7.97 -12.62 4.09
C ASP A 41 7.66 -11.16 3.82
N ILE A 42 7.57 -10.35 4.89
CA ILE A 42 7.37 -8.90 4.77
C ILE A 42 8.56 -8.24 4.07
N GLU A 43 9.79 -8.58 4.46
CA GLU A 43 11.00 -8.06 3.81
C GLU A 43 11.06 -8.43 2.33
N ALA A 44 10.77 -9.69 1.99
CA ALA A 44 10.72 -10.14 0.59
C ALA A 44 9.64 -9.42 -0.23
N ALA A 45 8.47 -9.15 0.35
CA ALA A 45 7.42 -8.37 -0.30
C ALA A 45 7.80 -6.89 -0.46
N ARG A 46 8.56 -6.33 0.50
CA ARG A 46 9.04 -4.94 0.43
C ARG A 46 10.05 -4.71 -0.68
N GLU A 47 10.90 -5.68 -0.99
CA GLU A 47 11.81 -5.56 -2.14
C GLU A 47 11.01 -5.40 -3.44
N SER A 48 10.03 -6.28 -3.69
CA SER A 48 9.13 -6.14 -4.85
C SER A 48 8.32 -4.83 -4.82
N LEU A 49 7.86 -4.40 -3.64
CA LEU A 49 7.13 -3.15 -3.50
C LEU A 49 7.97 -1.93 -3.87
N LYS A 50 9.27 -1.90 -3.58
CA LYS A 50 10.15 -0.79 -3.96
C LYS A 50 10.23 -0.61 -5.49
N ASP A 51 10.22 -1.71 -6.23
CA ASP A 51 10.21 -1.67 -7.70
C ASP A 51 8.89 -1.07 -8.21
N VAL A 52 7.76 -1.51 -7.67
CA VAL A 52 6.43 -0.95 -8.02
C VAL A 52 6.32 0.52 -7.59
N MET A 53 6.89 0.88 -6.43
CA MET A 53 6.97 2.26 -5.96
C MET A 53 7.74 3.17 -6.93
N ALA A 54 8.84 2.68 -7.51
CA ALA A 54 9.62 3.40 -8.51
C ALA A 54 8.82 3.54 -9.82
N LEU A 55 8.19 2.45 -10.28
CA LEU A 55 7.37 2.43 -11.49
C LEU A 55 6.22 3.45 -11.41
N TRP A 56 5.44 3.44 -10.33
CA TRP A 56 4.30 4.33 -10.16
C TRP A 56 4.71 5.80 -10.05
N ARG A 57 5.87 6.08 -9.44
CA ARG A 57 6.43 7.45 -9.43
C ARG A 57 6.80 7.94 -10.83
N GLN A 58 7.16 7.03 -11.74
CA GLN A 58 7.50 7.36 -13.12
C GLN A 58 6.25 7.46 -14.01
N GLU A 59 5.31 6.52 -13.89
CA GLU A 59 4.21 6.36 -14.84
C GLU A 59 2.90 7.04 -14.39
N CYS A 60 2.64 7.12 -13.08
CA CYS A 60 1.42 7.70 -12.52
C CYS A 60 1.69 8.47 -11.20
N PRO A 61 2.58 9.49 -11.23
CA PRO A 61 3.07 10.18 -10.03
C PRO A 61 1.95 10.79 -9.18
N GLU A 62 0.83 11.20 -9.78
CA GLU A 62 -0.32 11.75 -9.04
C GLU A 62 -1.00 10.73 -8.10
N TYR A 63 -0.82 9.44 -8.34
CA TYR A 63 -1.41 8.32 -7.59
C TYR A 63 -0.39 7.47 -6.83
N ALA A 64 0.91 7.79 -6.95
CA ALA A 64 2.00 7.08 -6.27
C ALA A 64 1.85 7.03 -4.74
N PHE A 65 1.04 7.91 -4.13
CA PHE A 65 0.74 7.82 -2.70
C PHE A 65 0.00 6.52 -2.31
N MET A 66 -0.65 5.83 -3.25
CA MET A 66 -1.30 4.54 -2.98
C MET A 66 -0.27 3.45 -2.67
N VAL A 67 0.82 3.36 -3.42
CA VAL A 67 1.91 2.42 -3.13
C VAL A 67 2.68 2.83 -1.86
N ASP A 68 2.68 4.12 -1.51
CA ASP A 68 3.18 4.57 -0.20
C ASP A 68 2.29 4.08 0.95
N CYS A 69 0.96 4.12 0.79
CA CYS A 69 0.03 3.52 1.75
C CYS A 69 0.28 2.02 1.92
N LEU A 70 0.63 1.32 0.85
CA LEU A 70 0.98 -0.11 0.90
C LEU A 70 2.30 -0.35 1.65
N TYR A 71 3.28 0.55 1.53
CA TYR A 71 4.50 0.50 2.34
C TYR A 71 4.20 0.70 3.83
N LEU A 72 3.38 1.71 4.19
CA LEU A 72 2.94 1.91 5.58
C LEU A 72 2.16 0.70 6.12
N PHE A 73 1.35 0.05 5.27
CA PHE A 73 0.69 -1.19 5.63
C PHE A 73 1.70 -2.31 5.96
N SER A 74 2.78 -2.44 5.17
CA SER A 74 3.85 -3.40 5.45
C SER A 74 4.53 -3.15 6.82
N GLU A 75 4.75 -1.90 7.22
CA GLU A 75 5.28 -1.54 8.54
C GLU A 75 4.35 -1.97 9.67
N ARG A 76 3.06 -1.74 9.48
CA ARG A 76 2.06 -2.20 10.44
C ARG A 76 2.04 -3.73 10.57
N MET A 77 2.19 -4.46 9.46
CA MET A 77 2.21 -5.92 9.47
C MET A 77 3.48 -6.46 10.15
N ALA A 78 4.65 -5.88 9.87
CA ALA A 78 5.89 -6.22 10.58
C ALA A 78 5.75 -6.03 12.09
N LEU A 79 5.20 -4.89 12.52
CA LEU A 79 4.96 -4.62 13.95
C LEU A 79 3.98 -5.59 14.61
N ARG A 80 2.99 -6.12 13.87
CA ARG A 80 2.04 -7.12 14.38
C ARG A 80 2.73 -8.47 14.60
N LEU A 81 3.57 -8.89 13.66
CA LEU A 81 4.31 -10.14 13.75
C LEU A 81 5.36 -10.09 14.87
N ASP A 82 6.11 -8.99 14.97
CA ASP A 82 7.15 -8.80 15.99
C ASP A 82 6.58 -8.82 17.42
N ARG A 83 5.39 -8.26 17.62
CA ARG A 83 4.73 -8.21 18.93
C ARG A 83 4.02 -9.50 19.33
N GLY A 84 4.13 -10.56 18.52
CA GLY A 84 3.49 -11.86 18.79
C GLY A 84 1.98 -11.72 18.93
N ALA A 85 1.35 -11.09 17.93
CA ALA A 85 -0.07 -10.77 17.74
C ALA A 85 -1.09 -11.28 18.79
N PRO A 86 -2.09 -10.49 19.23
CA PRO A 86 -3.42 -11.07 19.38
C PRO A 86 -3.96 -11.50 18.02
#